data_AF-A0A7Z9I3V2-F1
#
_entry.id   AF-A0A7Z9I3V2-F1
#
_cell.length_a   1.000
_cell.length_b   1.000
_cell.length_c   1.000
_cell.angle_alpha   90.00
_cell.angle_beta   90.00
_cell.angle_gamma   90.00
#
_symmetry.space_group_name_H-M   'P 1'
#
loop_
_entity.id
_entity.type
_entity.pdbx_description
1 polymer ?
#
loop_
_entity_poly.entity_id
_entity_poly.type
_entity_poly.pdbx_seq_one_letter_code
_entity_poly.pdbx_strand_id
1 'polypeptide(L)'
;MPGQLLNALFAVVFGIGVCVLYYVGSNFLLERIFMDQDGYSISKDRWRRAIQPWLFLAPALLLLGVYLVYPVYETIRLSFFNFGGFDFVGFKNYLWAFENPDFQQAILNNLQWLVIVPTLCVVFGLLVAVLADRVSWGTIAKSLIFMPMAISFVGASVIWK
;
A
#
# COMPACT_ATOMS: atom_id res chain seq x y z
N MET A 1 2.65 -23.53 -22.48
CA MET A 1 1.79 -22.34 -22.66
C MET A 1 0.31 -22.58 -22.32
N PRO A 2 -0.40 -23.63 -22.80
CA PRO A 2 -1.84 -23.80 -22.50
C PRO A 2 -2.16 -24.00 -21.00
N GLY A 3 -1.30 -24.67 -20.24
CA GLY A 3 -1.49 -24.86 -18.79
C GLY A 3 -1.41 -23.58 -17.95
N GLN A 4 -0.63 -22.58 -18.38
CA GLN A 4 -0.53 -21.29 -17.68
C GLN A 4 -1.81 -20.47 -17.87
N LEU A 5 -2.39 -20.49 -19.07
CA LEU A 5 -3.68 -19.84 -19.35
C LEU A 5 -4.81 -20.50 -18.57
N LEU A 6 -4.82 -21.83 -18.50
CA LEU A 6 -5.81 -22.57 -17.72
C LEU A 6 -5.72 -22.25 -16.23
N ASN A 7 -4.50 -22.25 -15.66
CA ASN A 7 -4.30 -21.90 -14.25
C ASN A 7 -4.68 -20.43 -13.95
N ALA A 8 -4.38 -19.51 -14.88
CA ALA A 8 -4.79 -18.12 -14.75
C ALA A 8 -6.31 -17.97 -14.77
N LEU A 9 -7.01 -18.67 -15.67
CA LEU A 9 -8.47 -18.68 -15.71
C LEU A 9 -9.07 -19.26 -14.44
N PHE A 10 -8.52 -20.38 -13.93
CA PHE A 10 -8.96 -20.94 -12.65
C PHE A 10 -8.75 -19.96 -11.49
N ALA A 11 -7.60 -19.29 -11.42
CA ALA A 11 -7.33 -18.29 -10.38
C ALA A 11 -8.31 -17.11 -10.45
N VAL A 12 -8.65 -16.64 -11.65
CA VAL A 12 -9.62 -15.55 -11.85
C VAL A 12 -11.02 -15.98 -11.42
N VAL A 13 -11.50 -17.13 -11.90
CA VAL A 13 -12.83 -17.65 -11.55
C VAL A 13 -12.93 -17.91 -10.06
N PHE A 14 -11.88 -18.48 -9.46
CA PHE A 14 -11.80 -18.71 -8.02
C PHE A 14 -11.85 -17.39 -7.25
N GLY A 15 -11.04 -16.40 -7.62
CA GLY A 15 -11.01 -15.09 -6.99
C GLY A 15 -12.38 -14.39 -7.03
N ILE A 16 -13.02 -14.36 -8.20
CA ILE A 16 -14.37 -13.81 -8.37
C ILE A 16 -15.37 -14.60 -7.52
N GLY A 17 -15.30 -15.93 -7.53
CA GLY A 17 -16.17 -16.81 -6.75
C GLY A 17 -16.08 -16.53 -5.25
N VAL A 18 -14.87 -16.37 -4.72
CA VAL A 18 -14.63 -16.00 -3.31
C VAL A 18 -15.22 -14.62 -3.01
N CYS A 19 -15.01 -13.62 -3.87
CA CYS A 19 -15.57 -12.29 -3.68
C CYS A 19 -17.11 -12.30 -3.66
N VAL A 20 -17.74 -13.03 -4.59
CA VAL A 20 -19.20 -13.16 -4.68
C VAL A 20 -19.74 -13.91 -3.46
N LEU A 21 -19.12 -15.03 -3.08
CA LEU A 21 -19.49 -15.79 -1.87
C LEU A 21 -19.38 -14.92 -0.61
N TYR A 22 -18.32 -14.12 -0.51
CA TYR A 22 -18.13 -13.22 0.62
C TYR A 22 -19.21 -12.13 0.67
N TYR A 23 -19.52 -11.51 -0.48
CA TYR A 23 -20.56 -10.49 -0.58
C TYR A 23 -21.95 -11.04 -0.24
N VAL A 24 -22.34 -12.15 -0.88
CA VAL A 24 -23.65 -12.78 -0.66
C VAL A 24 -23.74 -13.32 0.76
N GLY A 25 -22.71 -14.01 1.26
CA GLY A 25 -22.67 -14.54 2.60
C GLY A 25 -22.75 -13.45 3.67
N SER A 26 -22.02 -12.35 3.49
CA SER A 26 -22.06 -11.19 4.38
C SER A 26 -23.45 -10.54 4.41
N ASN A 27 -24.07 -10.31 3.25
CA ASN A 27 -25.42 -9.74 3.19
C ASN A 27 -26.47 -10.69 3.76
N PHE A 28 -26.38 -11.99 3.45
CA PHE A 28 -27.27 -13.02 3.99
C PHE A 28 -27.19 -13.11 5.52
N LEU A 29 -25.98 -13.04 6.09
CA LEU A 29 -25.78 -13.02 7.54
C LEU A 29 -26.38 -11.75 8.17
N LEU A 30 -26.13 -10.58 7.57
CA LEU A 30 -26.68 -9.32 8.06
C LEU A 30 -28.21 -9.32 8.00
N GLU A 31 -28.80 -9.85 6.94
CA GLU A 31 -30.26 -9.99 6.83
C GLU A 31 -30.79 -10.99 7.85
N ARG A 32 -30.18 -12.16 8.01
CA ARG A 32 -30.66 -13.15 8.98
C ARG A 32 -30.57 -12.66 10.44
N ILE A 33 -29.57 -11.84 10.77
CA ILE A 33 -29.36 -11.34 12.14
C ILE A 33 -30.23 -10.12 12.45
N PHE A 34 -30.42 -9.21 11.49
CA PHE A 34 -31.07 -7.91 11.73
C PHE A 34 -32.47 -7.76 11.13
N MET A 35 -32.95 -8.71 10.33
CA MET A 35 -34.27 -8.63 9.67
C MET A 35 -35.38 -9.14 10.59
N ASP A 36 -36.35 -8.27 10.84
CA ASP A 36 -37.57 -8.51 11.61
C ASP A 36 -38.69 -8.93 10.65
N GLN A 37 -39.58 -9.84 11.06
CA GLN A 37 -40.67 -10.34 10.22
C GLN A 37 -41.77 -9.27 10.00
N ASP A 38 -41.83 -8.26 10.86
CA ASP A 38 -42.74 -7.13 10.77
C ASP A 38 -41.95 -5.87 10.38
N GLY A 39 -42.24 -5.33 9.20
CA GLY A 39 -41.51 -4.21 8.63
C GLY A 39 -41.40 -3.01 9.57
N TYR A 40 -40.21 -2.40 9.59
CA TYR A 40 -39.91 -1.06 10.15
C TYR A 40 -39.39 -0.96 11.61
N SER A 41 -38.47 -1.83 12.04
CA SER A 41 -37.69 -1.55 13.27
C SER A 41 -36.49 -0.63 12.98
N ILE A 42 -36.68 0.69 13.17
CA ILE A 42 -35.68 1.76 12.91
C ILE A 42 -34.33 1.51 13.60
N SER A 43 -34.34 0.86 14.78
CA SER A 43 -33.12 0.63 15.58
C SER A 43 -32.18 -0.41 14.97
N LYS A 44 -32.70 -1.53 14.46
CA LYS A 44 -31.87 -2.62 13.89
C LYS A 44 -31.27 -2.24 12.53
N ASP A 45 -31.99 -1.46 11.73
CA ASP A 45 -31.49 -0.92 10.46
C ASP A 45 -30.28 0.01 10.64
N ARG A 46 -30.24 0.77 11.74
CA ARG A 46 -29.08 1.62 12.07
C ARG A 46 -27.83 0.78 12.30
N TRP A 47 -27.94 -0.34 13.02
CA TRP A 47 -26.81 -1.23 13.30
C TRP A 47 -26.34 -1.99 12.06
N ARG A 48 -27.26 -2.46 11.21
CA ARG A 48 -26.93 -3.07 9.91
C ARG A 48 -26.09 -2.12 9.06
N ARG A 49 -26.56 -0.88 8.87
CA ARG A 49 -25.84 0.15 8.10
C ARG A 49 -24.49 0.53 8.71
N ALA A 50 -24.37 0.47 10.04
CA ALA A 50 -23.11 0.74 10.72
C ALA A 50 -22.08 -0.38 10.55
N ILE A 51 -22.49 -1.66 10.58
CA ILE A 51 -21.58 -2.82 10.54
C ILE A 51 -21.19 -3.21 9.12
N GLN A 52 -22.09 -3.05 8.15
CA GLN A 52 -21.90 -3.49 6.76
C GLN A 52 -20.59 -2.98 6.11
N PRO A 53 -20.18 -1.71 6.24
CA PRO A 53 -18.92 -1.22 5.67
C PRO A 53 -17.70 -1.92 6.28
N TRP A 54 -17.69 -2.12 7.60
CA TRP A 54 -16.58 -2.78 8.30
C TRP A 54 -16.44 -4.24 7.93
N LEU A 55 -17.56 -4.93 7.71
CA LEU A 55 -17.55 -6.30 7.24
C LEU A 55 -16.91 -6.39 5.84
N PHE A 56 -17.24 -5.48 4.91
CA PHE A 56 -16.60 -5.47 3.59
C PHE A 56 -15.13 -5.03 3.61
N LEU A 57 -14.73 -4.17 4.54
CA LEU A 57 -13.33 -3.79 4.74
C LEU A 57 -12.51 -4.87 5.47
N ALA A 58 -13.15 -5.75 6.25
CA ALA A 58 -12.48 -6.74 7.09
C ALA A 58 -11.39 -7.55 6.37
N PRO A 59 -11.59 -8.14 5.17
CA PRO A 59 -10.54 -8.92 4.51
C PRO A 59 -9.33 -8.06 4.11
N ALA A 60 -9.57 -6.82 3.64
CA ALA A 60 -8.49 -5.90 3.30
C ALA A 60 -7.72 -5.46 4.55
N LEU A 61 -8.43 -5.14 5.64
CA LEU A 61 -7.82 -4.77 6.93
C LEU A 61 -7.06 -5.94 7.57
N LEU A 62 -7.54 -7.17 7.42
CA LEU A 62 -6.83 -8.36 7.89
C LEU A 62 -5.50 -8.52 7.15
N LEU A 63 -5.52 -8.47 5.81
CA LEU A 63 -4.30 -8.58 5.01
C LEU A 63 -3.33 -7.44 5.31
N LEU A 64 -3.81 -6.20 5.40
CA LEU A 64 -2.99 -5.06 5.80
C LEU A 64 -2.43 -5.23 7.22
N GLY A 65 -3.24 -5.75 8.15
CA GLY A 65 -2.84 -6.06 9.51
C GLY A 65 -1.69 -7.06 9.57
N VAL A 66 -1.82 -8.18 8.85
CA VAL A 66 -0.85 -9.29 8.88
C VAL A 66 0.42 -8.96 8.09
N TYR A 67 0.31 -8.33 6.93
CA TYR A 67 1.45 -8.13 6.02
C TYR A 67 2.14 -6.78 6.18
N LEU A 68 1.48 -5.77 6.77
CA LEU A 68 2.06 -4.44 6.94
C LEU A 68 2.20 -4.08 8.42
N VAL A 69 1.10 -4.13 9.17
CA VAL A 69 1.07 -3.62 10.56
C VAL A 69 1.87 -4.53 11.49
N TYR A 70 1.69 -5.85 11.37
CA TYR A 70 2.40 -6.82 12.21
C TYR A 70 3.93 -6.75 12.02
N PRO A 71 4.50 -6.76 10.79
CA PRO A 71 5.94 -6.59 10.62
C PRO A 71 6.48 -5.26 11.13
N VAL A 72 5.70 -4.17 11.03
CA VAL A 72 6.10 -2.86 11.57
C VAL A 72 6.17 -2.91 13.10
N TYR A 73 5.14 -3.45 13.74
CA TYR A 73 5.13 -3.66 15.19
C TYR A 73 6.28 -4.56 15.64
N GLU A 74 6.52 -5.66 14.92
CA GLU A 74 7.62 -6.58 15.18
C GLU A 74 8.98 -5.88 15.09
N THR A 75 9.19 -5.07 14.05
CA THR A 75 10.41 -4.28 13.85
C THR A 75 10.62 -3.30 15.01
N ILE A 76 9.57 -2.59 15.42
CA ILE A 76 9.62 -1.68 16.57
C ILE A 76 9.92 -2.44 17.86
N ARG A 77 9.30 -3.62 18.08
CA ARG A 77 9.59 -4.44 19.26
C ARG A 77 11.05 -4.87 19.25
N LEU A 78 11.53 -5.45 18.16
CA LEU A 78 12.90 -5.96 18.00
C LEU A 78 13.95 -4.86 18.15
N SER A 79 13.67 -3.61 17.79
CA SER A 79 14.63 -2.51 18.00
C SER A 79 14.95 -2.22 19.47
N PHE A 80 14.17 -2.74 20.43
CA PHE A 80 14.50 -2.69 21.86
C PHE A 80 15.25 -3.93 22.39
N PHE A 81 15.51 -4.92 21.53
CA PHE A 81 16.24 -6.14 21.88
C PHE A 81 17.66 -6.12 21.31
N ASN A 82 18.52 -7.01 21.80
CA ASN A 82 19.86 -7.18 21.24
C ASN A 82 19.82 -7.70 19.79
N PHE A 83 20.97 -7.76 19.11
CA PHE A 83 21.07 -8.26 17.74
C PHE A 83 20.46 -9.66 17.54
N GLY A 84 20.50 -10.51 18.57
CA GLY A 84 19.89 -11.83 18.55
C GLY A 84 18.36 -11.84 18.77
N GLY A 85 17.77 -10.73 19.21
CA GLY A 85 16.33 -10.63 19.51
C GLY A 85 15.89 -11.32 20.81
N PHE A 86 16.81 -11.80 21.64
CA PHE A 86 16.51 -12.60 22.84
C PHE A 86 16.52 -11.77 24.13
N ASP A 87 17.43 -10.80 24.22
CA ASP A 87 17.61 -9.99 25.42
C ASP A 87 17.05 -8.58 25.22
N PHE A 88 16.17 -8.13 26.11
CA PHE A 88 15.66 -6.77 26.10
C PHE A 88 16.74 -5.80 26.58
N VAL A 89 17.19 -4.90 25.70
CA VAL A 89 18.24 -3.91 25.97
C VAL A 89 17.69 -2.49 26.16
N GLY A 90 16.39 -2.29 26.03
CA GLY A 90 15.73 -0.99 26.15
C GLY A 90 16.20 -0.02 25.07
N PHE A 91 16.56 1.21 25.45
CA PHE A 91 16.94 2.27 24.50
C PHE A 91 18.41 2.26 24.04
N LYS A 92 19.21 1.27 24.46
CA LYS A 92 20.65 1.24 24.17
C LYS A 92 20.97 1.30 22.67
N ASN A 93 20.20 0.61 21.84
CA ASN A 93 20.37 0.62 20.39
C ASN A 93 20.15 2.02 19.80
N TYR A 94 19.18 2.78 20.32
CA TYR A 94 18.91 4.14 19.87
C TYR A 94 20.01 5.10 20.30
N LEU A 95 20.47 5.03 21.55
CA LEU A 95 21.60 5.83 22.04
C LEU A 95 22.84 5.60 21.17
N TRP A 96 23.19 4.34 20.92
CA TRP A 96 24.28 3.97 20.03
C TRP A 96 24.10 4.55 18.62
N ALA A 97 22.89 4.43 18.04
CA ALA A 97 22.61 4.96 16.71
C ALA A 97 22.76 6.49 16.67
N PHE A 98 22.28 7.21 17.68
CA PHE A 98 22.43 8.66 17.75
C PHE A 98 23.86 9.13 18.00
N GLU A 99 24.71 8.34 18.66
CA GLU A 99 26.13 8.66 18.86
C GLU A 99 27.01 8.27 17.66
N ASN A 100 26.51 7.40 16.78
CA ASN A 100 27.28 6.90 15.64
C ASN A 100 27.32 7.94 14.49
N PRO A 101 28.51 8.45 14.11
CA PRO A 101 28.65 9.45 13.06
C PRO A 101 28.19 8.95 11.68
N ASP A 102 28.38 7.67 11.37
CA ASP A 102 27.96 7.09 10.09
C ASP A 102 26.43 7.04 10.01
N PHE A 103 25.76 6.72 11.11
CA PHE A 103 24.29 6.71 11.17
C PHE A 103 23.71 8.12 11.03
N GLN A 104 24.31 9.11 11.69
CA GLN A 104 23.93 10.51 11.55
C GLN A 104 24.08 10.99 10.09
N GLN A 105 25.22 10.68 9.45
CA GLN A 105 25.45 11.01 8.04
C GLN A 105 24.44 10.33 7.13
N ALA A 106 24.15 9.04 7.36
CA ALA A 106 23.16 8.31 6.58
C ALA A 106 21.75 8.94 6.69
N ILE A 107 21.33 9.34 7.89
CA ILE A 107 20.04 10.05 8.07
C ILE A 107 20.04 11.39 7.33
N LEU A 108 21.09 12.20 7.49
CA LEU A 108 21.16 13.51 6.84
C LEU A 108 21.14 13.39 5.32
N ASN A 109 21.90 12.44 4.76
CA ASN A 109 21.89 12.16 3.34
C ASN A 109 20.50 11.73 2.86
N ASN A 110 19.82 10.84 3.59
CA ASN A 110 18.46 10.42 3.25
C ASN A 110 17.47 11.59 3.32
N LEU A 111 17.56 12.46 4.33
CA LEU A 111 16.71 13.65 4.44
C LEU A 111 16.95 14.64 3.30
N GLN A 112 18.22 14.86 2.93
CA GLN A 112 18.57 15.69 1.79
C GLN A 112 17.98 15.13 0.49
N TRP A 113 18.13 13.82 0.24
CA TRP A 113 17.54 13.16 -0.92
C TRP A 113 16.01 13.25 -0.91
N LEU A 114 15.38 13.03 0.24
CA LEU A 114 13.93 13.08 0.43
C LEU A 114 13.35 14.47 0.14
N VAL A 115 14.09 15.54 0.42
CA VAL A 115 13.63 16.91 0.16
C VAL A 115 14.01 17.36 -1.25
N ILE A 116 15.27 17.23 -1.63
CA ILE A 116 15.79 17.82 -2.87
C ILE A 116 15.19 17.14 -4.10
N VAL A 117 15.20 15.81 -4.15
CA VAL A 117 14.83 15.10 -5.37
C VAL A 117 13.34 15.23 -5.69
N PRO A 118 12.40 14.92 -4.77
CA PRO A 118 10.97 15.11 -5.05
C PRO A 118 10.62 16.57 -5.37
N THR A 119 11.23 17.53 -4.68
CA THR A 119 10.99 18.96 -4.93
C THR A 119 11.41 19.34 -6.36
N LEU A 120 12.62 18.95 -6.78
CA LEU A 120 13.10 19.21 -8.14
C LEU A 120 12.24 18.46 -9.17
N CYS A 121 11.90 17.19 -8.93
CA CYS A 121 11.03 16.42 -9.82
C CYS A 121 9.66 17.09 -10.01
N VAL A 122 9.04 17.59 -8.94
CA VAL A 122 7.75 18.30 -9.01
C VAL A 122 7.89 19.63 -9.75
N VAL A 123 8.90 20.44 -9.42
CA VAL A 123 9.15 21.72 -10.07
C VAL A 123 9.38 21.55 -11.57
N PHE A 124 10.31 20.68 -11.97
CA PHE A 124 10.60 20.43 -13.38
C PHE A 124 9.43 19.74 -14.09
N GLY A 125 8.76 18.78 -13.43
CA GLY A 125 7.60 18.11 -13.98
C GLY A 125 6.44 19.07 -14.29
N LEU A 126 6.17 20.01 -13.39
CA LEU A 126 5.15 21.05 -13.60
C LEU A 126 5.56 22.04 -14.71
N LEU A 127 6.82 22.49 -14.72
CA LEU A 127 7.33 23.36 -15.79
C LEU A 127 7.15 22.73 -17.16
N VAL A 128 7.55 21.46 -17.29
CA VAL A 128 7.42 20.70 -18.53
C VAL A 128 5.94 20.48 -18.90
N ALA A 129 5.07 20.17 -17.93
CA ALA A 129 3.64 20.00 -18.18
C ALA A 129 3.00 21.28 -18.74
N VAL A 130 3.28 22.44 -18.15
CA VAL A 130 2.77 23.74 -18.61
C VAL A 130 3.28 24.08 -20.01
N LEU A 131 4.56 23.82 -20.30
CA LEU A 131 5.12 24.03 -21.63
C LEU A 131 4.49 23.10 -22.68
N ALA A 132 4.30 21.82 -22.34
CA ALA A 132 3.70 20.85 -23.25
C ALA A 132 2.25 21.18 -23.62
N ASP A 133 1.48 21.78 -22.70
CA ASP A 133 0.10 22.24 -22.96
C ASP A 133 0.02 23.41 -23.95
N ARG A 134 1.12 24.16 -24.13
CA ARG A 134 1.19 25.29 -25.07
C ARG A 134 1.59 24.89 -26.49
N VAL A 135 2.03 23.65 -26.70
CA VAL A 135 2.52 23.16 -28.01
C VAL A 135 1.42 22.43 -28.76
N SER A 136 1.26 22.72 -30.06
CA SER A 136 0.24 22.10 -30.92
C SER A 136 0.38 20.58 -31.06
N TRP A 137 1.59 20.05 -30.87
CA TRP A 137 1.92 18.62 -30.82
C TRP A 137 2.06 18.07 -29.39
N GLY A 138 1.42 18.71 -28.40
CA GLY A 138 1.55 18.38 -26.97
C GLY A 138 1.32 16.90 -26.63
N THR A 139 0.48 16.18 -27.38
CA THR A 139 0.26 14.73 -27.19
C THR A 139 1.53 13.91 -27.40
N ILE A 140 2.32 14.19 -28.44
CA ILE A 140 3.58 13.47 -28.72
C ILE A 140 4.63 13.84 -27.67
N ALA A 141 4.72 15.12 -27.31
CA ALA A 141 5.63 15.60 -26.28
C ALA A 141 5.38 14.88 -24.94
N LYS A 142 4.13 14.83 -24.47
CA LYS A 142 3.74 14.12 -23.25
C LYS A 142 4.14 12.64 -23.30
N SER A 143 3.85 11.95 -24.40
CA SER A 143 4.22 10.53 -24.55
C SER A 143 5.73 10.28 -24.44
N LEU A 144 6.57 11.13 -25.04
CA LEU A 144 8.03 11.03 -24.94
C LEU A 144 8.53 11.31 -23.51
N ILE A 145 7.98 12.34 -22.86
CA ILE A 145 8.35 12.72 -21.48
C ILE A 145 7.97 11.62 -20.49
N PHE A 146 6.85 10.94 -20.71
CA PHE A 146 6.36 9.86 -19.85
C PHE A 146 6.91 8.47 -20.19
N MET A 147 7.53 8.29 -21.36
CA MET A 147 8.10 7.02 -21.81
C MET A 147 9.05 6.37 -20.78
N PRO A 148 9.94 7.11 -20.08
CA PRO A 148 10.86 6.51 -19.11
C PRO A 148 10.14 5.83 -17.93
N MET A 149 8.91 6.22 -17.60
CA MET A 149 8.13 5.58 -16.52
C MET A 149 7.76 4.12 -16.85
N ALA A 150 7.83 3.71 -18.12
CA ALA A 150 7.63 2.33 -18.53
C ALA A 150 8.87 1.45 -18.27
N ILE A 151 10.04 2.04 -18.02
CA ILE A 151 11.27 1.31 -17.73
C ILE A 151 11.25 0.86 -16.27
N SER A 152 11.55 -0.42 -16.01
CA SER A 152 11.65 -0.93 -14.64
C SER A 152 12.86 -0.34 -13.90
N PHE A 153 12.77 -0.22 -12.58
CA PHE A 153 13.90 0.25 -11.76
C PHE A 153 15.18 -0.60 -11.95
N VAL A 154 15.03 -1.91 -12.21
CA VAL A 154 16.16 -2.79 -12.52
C VAL A 154 16.82 -2.38 -13.84
N GLY A 155 16.03 -2.17 -14.90
CA GLY A 155 16.54 -1.72 -16.20
C GLY A 155 17.20 -0.34 -16.11
N ALA A 156 16.56 0.59 -15.39
CA ALA A 156 17.13 1.90 -15.11
C ALA A 156 18.49 1.79 -14.39
N SER A 157 18.62 0.92 -13.38
CA SER A 157 19.88 0.77 -12.63
C SER A 157 21.06 0.30 -13.49
N VAL A 158 20.82 -0.46 -14.56
CA VAL A 158 21.87 -0.92 -15.48
C VAL A 158 22.33 0.20 -16.41
N ILE A 159 21.42 1.08 -16.82
CA ILE A 159 21.73 2.22 -17.70
C ILE A 159 22.64 3.24 -16.99
N TRP A 160 22.44 3.41 -15.69
CA TRP A 160 23.12 4.42 -14.86
C TRP A 160 24.27 3.86 -14.00
N LYS A 161 24.70 2.63 -14.30
CA LYS A 161 25.83 1.97 -13.61
C LYS A 161 27.16 2.58 -14.01
#